data_AF-A0A7K0PZK0-F1
#
_entry.id   AF-A0A7K0PZK0-F1
#
_cell.length_a   1.000
_cell.length_b   1.000
_cell.length_c   1.000
_cell.angle_alpha   90.00
_cell.angle_beta   90.00
_cell.angle_gamma   90.00
#
_symmetry.space_group_name_H-M   'P 1'
#
loop_
_entity.id
_entity.type
_entity.pdbx_description
1 polymer ?
#
loop_
_entity_poly.entity_id
_entity_poly.type
_entity_poly.pdbx_seq_one_letter_code
_entity_poly.pdbx_strand_id
1 'polypeptide(L)'
;MNDVFGQDRPERGSVLHVVLEGVPLTSTAGASSEHELVAEVPLSRSGRRARVALGAMLQVSWGSRGKVRTRTYQVADVVTPVGGRPDWRLIPVAPADEGTRRAVPRHTVALPAVLVVDDVRLAGETVDISVAGVRLSFPPADIATHPLPEPGTEGELAVLVAGERTAVPVTVVRSGLLPDGTRDVRVYLTGDLDTDRRRLRDFILAAAPEDDVPAGPQPGPEPKPEPEPAQSNEEPVSAS
;
A
#
# COMPACT_ATOMS: atom_id res chain seq x y z
N MET A 1 23.69 13.89 -12.79
CA MET A 1 22.36 13.89 -13.43
C MET A 1 21.51 14.83 -12.60
N ASN A 2 20.86 15.85 -13.18
CA ASN A 2 20.13 16.84 -12.38
C ASN A 2 18.76 16.26 -11.98
N ASP A 3 18.57 15.99 -10.68
CA ASP A 3 17.31 15.57 -10.07
C ASP A 3 16.23 16.66 -10.24
N VAL A 4 15.11 16.32 -10.90
CA VAL A 4 14.03 17.25 -11.21
C VAL A 4 12.86 17.08 -10.26
N PHE A 5 12.49 18.14 -9.54
CA PHE A 5 11.29 18.19 -8.71
C PHE A 5 10.02 17.82 -9.49
N GLY A 6 9.13 17.10 -8.82
CA GLY A 6 7.94 16.51 -9.43
C GLY A 6 8.26 15.23 -10.20
N GLN A 7 9.42 15.07 -10.81
CA GLN A 7 9.74 13.88 -11.60
C GLN A 7 10.42 12.79 -10.75
N ASP A 8 11.50 13.13 -10.06
CA ASP A 8 12.33 12.16 -9.33
C ASP A 8 12.03 12.16 -7.82
N ARG A 9 11.41 13.25 -7.36
CA ARG A 9 11.00 13.48 -5.98
C ARG A 9 9.79 14.39 -5.90
N PRO A 10 8.97 14.29 -4.84
CA PRO A 10 7.79 15.14 -4.69
C PRO A 10 8.16 16.60 -4.40
N GLU A 11 7.30 17.52 -4.83
CA GLU A 11 7.37 18.94 -4.46
C GLU A 11 6.87 19.14 -3.03
N ARG A 12 7.43 20.12 -2.32
CA ARG A 12 6.94 20.50 -0.98
C ARG A 12 5.46 20.89 -1.05
N GLY A 13 4.68 20.38 -0.11
CA GLY A 13 3.23 20.59 -0.02
C GLY A 13 2.41 19.69 -0.93
N SER A 14 3.02 18.87 -1.79
CA SER A 14 2.29 17.92 -2.61
C SER A 14 1.66 16.81 -1.76
N VAL A 15 0.52 16.31 -2.24
CA VAL A 15 -0.16 15.16 -1.63
C VAL A 15 0.63 13.89 -1.95
N LEU A 16 0.93 13.12 -0.91
CA LEU A 16 1.57 11.82 -1.01
C LEU A 16 0.56 10.72 -0.74
N HIS A 17 0.54 9.73 -1.62
CA HIS A 17 -0.12 8.45 -1.36
C HIS A 17 0.95 7.47 -0.88
N VAL A 18 0.86 7.07 0.39
CA VAL A 18 1.82 6.17 1.01
C VAL A 18 1.18 4.81 1.18
N VAL A 19 1.86 3.75 0.78
CA VAL A 19 1.47 2.38 1.12
C VAL A 19 2.42 1.87 2.18
N LEU A 20 1.89 1.68 3.40
CA LEU A 20 2.61 1.14 4.54
C LEU A 20 2.07 -0.24 4.88
N GLU A 21 2.91 -1.27 4.76
CA GLU A 21 2.50 -2.67 4.99
C GLU A 21 1.22 -3.06 4.23
N GLY A 22 1.11 -2.60 2.97
CA GLY A 22 -0.07 -2.79 2.15
C GLY A 22 -1.27 -1.94 2.54
N VAL A 23 -1.16 -0.95 3.43
CA VAL A 23 -2.27 -0.05 3.79
C VAL A 23 -2.06 1.32 3.15
N PRO A 24 -3.01 1.81 2.33
CA PRO A 24 -2.90 3.13 1.71
C PRO A 24 -3.25 4.22 2.71
N LEU A 25 -2.40 5.23 2.76
CA LEU A 25 -2.45 6.38 3.63
C LEU A 25 -2.21 7.65 2.81
N THR A 26 -2.71 8.77 3.30
CA THR A 26 -2.46 10.08 2.68
C THR A 26 -1.57 10.90 3.60
N SER A 27 -0.48 11.42 3.05
CA SER A 27 0.50 12.29 3.71
C SER A 27 0.73 13.55 2.88
N THR A 28 1.52 14.48 3.41
CA THR A 28 1.93 15.71 2.74
C THR A 28 3.45 15.78 2.71
N ALA A 29 4.01 16.12 1.55
CA ALA A 29 5.44 16.29 1.38
C ALA A 29 5.95 17.54 2.10
N GLY A 30 7.02 17.40 2.88
CA GLY A 30 7.80 18.47 3.47
C GLY A 30 9.02 18.83 2.61
N ALA A 31 10.18 18.95 3.25
CA ALA A 31 11.45 19.13 2.56
C ALA A 31 11.81 17.88 1.74
N SER A 32 12.38 18.06 0.55
CA SER A 32 12.63 16.97 -0.40
C SER A 32 13.96 17.18 -1.13
N SER A 33 14.85 16.21 -1.02
CA SER A 33 16.20 16.18 -1.60
C SER A 33 16.42 14.87 -2.37
N GLU A 34 17.56 14.74 -3.03
CA GLU A 34 17.96 13.48 -3.67
C GLU A 34 18.15 12.35 -2.64
N HIS A 35 18.54 12.71 -1.40
CA HIS A 35 18.93 11.78 -0.35
C HIS A 35 17.86 11.55 0.73
N GLU A 36 16.89 12.45 0.84
CA GLU A 36 15.85 12.35 1.86
C GLU A 36 14.56 13.09 1.47
N LEU A 37 13.45 12.56 1.96
CA LEU A 37 12.14 13.18 1.95
C LEU A 37 11.64 13.30 3.40
N VAL A 38 11.26 14.50 3.80
CA VAL A 38 10.47 14.73 5.01
C VAL A 38 9.00 14.67 4.63
N ALA A 39 8.19 13.91 5.35
CA ALA A 39 6.76 13.78 5.09
C ALA A 39 5.96 13.76 6.39
N GLU A 40 4.78 14.39 6.43
CA GLU A 40 3.93 14.34 7.63
C GLU A 40 3.56 12.90 7.95
N VAL A 41 3.64 12.49 9.23
CA VAL A 41 3.14 11.17 9.64
C VAL A 41 1.64 11.11 9.36
N PRO A 42 1.17 10.26 8.43
CA PRO A 42 -0.22 10.23 8.03
C PRO A 42 -1.13 9.83 9.19
N LEU A 43 -2.36 10.35 9.15
CA LEU A 43 -3.45 9.85 9.98
C LEU A 43 -4.12 8.69 9.27
N SER A 44 -4.41 7.62 10.01
CA SER A 44 -5.38 6.63 9.59
C SER A 44 -6.77 7.27 9.48
N ARG A 45 -7.71 6.55 8.85
CA ARG A 45 -9.13 6.94 8.84
C ARG A 45 -9.72 7.00 10.25
N SER A 46 -9.20 6.21 11.21
CA SER A 46 -9.55 6.27 12.63
C SER A 46 -8.98 7.51 13.36
N GLY A 47 -8.30 8.41 12.64
CA GLY A 47 -7.70 9.63 13.20
C GLY A 47 -6.44 9.36 14.04
N ARG A 48 -5.89 8.14 13.99
CA ARG A 48 -4.67 7.76 14.70
C ARG A 48 -3.47 7.99 13.81
N ARG A 49 -2.35 8.47 14.37
CA ARG A 49 -1.09 8.57 13.62
C ARG A 49 -0.60 7.16 13.27
N ALA A 50 -0.19 6.97 12.02
CA ALA A 50 0.40 5.73 11.59
C ALA A 50 1.67 5.43 12.40
N ARG A 51 1.74 4.23 12.97
CA ARG A 51 2.93 3.74 13.66
C ARG A 51 3.71 2.87 12.71
N VAL A 52 5.01 3.11 12.63
CA VAL A 52 5.91 2.38 11.75
C VAL A 52 7.25 2.21 12.45
N ALA A 53 7.87 1.05 12.29
CA ALA A 53 9.21 0.80 12.80
C ALA A 53 10.24 1.58 11.98
N LEU A 54 11.32 2.02 12.64
CA LEU A 54 12.49 2.48 11.90
C LEU A 54 13.03 1.32 11.05
N GLY A 55 13.49 1.66 9.86
CA GLY A 55 13.93 0.72 8.85
C GLY A 55 12.82 0.12 7.98
N ALA A 56 11.55 0.37 8.29
CA ALA A 56 10.44 -0.13 7.48
C ALA A 56 10.43 0.50 6.08
N MET A 57 10.02 -0.29 5.09
CA MET A 57 9.91 0.12 3.70
C MET A 57 8.49 0.57 3.40
N LEU A 58 8.36 1.64 2.63
CA LEU A 58 7.08 2.18 2.19
C LEU A 58 7.16 2.65 0.74
N GLN A 59 6.07 2.45 0.01
CA GLN A 59 5.93 2.94 -1.34
C GLN A 59 5.22 4.29 -1.30
N VAL A 60 5.85 5.32 -1.87
CA VAL A 60 5.29 6.68 -1.92
C VAL A 60 5.00 7.04 -3.36
N SER A 61 3.78 7.53 -3.61
CA SER A 61 3.34 7.97 -4.92
C SER A 61 2.86 9.42 -4.88
N TRP A 62 3.18 10.19 -5.91
CA TRP A 62 2.78 11.60 -6.05
C TRP A 62 2.41 11.92 -7.50
N GLY A 63 1.62 12.98 -7.67
CA GLY A 63 1.27 13.49 -9.00
C GLY A 63 2.40 14.32 -9.60
N SER A 64 2.62 14.17 -10.90
CA SER A 64 3.61 14.94 -11.66
C SER A 64 3.14 15.17 -13.08
N ARG A 65 2.85 16.43 -13.45
CA ARG A 65 2.46 16.82 -14.82
C ARG A 65 1.40 15.90 -15.46
N GLY A 66 0.40 15.49 -14.67
CA GLY A 66 -0.69 14.61 -15.12
C GLY A 66 -0.38 13.10 -15.10
N LYS A 67 0.85 12.72 -14.82
CA LYS A 67 1.30 11.34 -14.53
C LYS A 67 1.38 11.10 -13.02
N VAL A 68 1.51 9.83 -12.64
CA VAL A 68 1.88 9.45 -11.27
C VAL A 68 3.31 8.96 -11.27
N ARG A 69 4.05 9.35 -10.25
CA ARG A 69 5.39 8.85 -9.97
C ARG A 69 5.35 8.08 -8.68
N THR A 70 6.16 7.03 -8.58
CA THR A 70 6.25 6.19 -7.39
C THR A 70 7.71 5.96 -7.05
N ARG A 71 8.03 5.82 -5.77
CA ARG A 71 9.37 5.52 -5.28
C ARG A 71 9.29 4.83 -3.94
N THR A 72 10.15 3.85 -3.72
CA THR A 72 10.28 3.16 -2.44
C THR A 72 11.23 3.94 -1.54
N TYR A 73 10.81 4.12 -0.29
CA TYR A 73 11.61 4.76 0.77
C TYR A 73 11.68 3.86 2.01
N GLN A 74 12.73 4.07 2.78
CA GLN A 74 12.90 3.52 4.11
C GLN A 74 12.65 4.60 5.16
N VAL A 75 11.95 4.27 6.25
CA VAL A 75 11.79 5.16 7.40
C VAL A 75 13.09 5.20 8.20
N ALA A 76 13.83 6.29 8.13
CA ALA A 76 15.06 6.45 8.89
C ALA A 76 14.84 7.05 10.27
N ASP A 77 13.87 7.95 10.41
CA ASP A 77 13.59 8.62 11.67
C ASP A 77 12.14 9.13 11.75
N VAL A 78 11.68 9.45 12.96
CA VAL A 78 10.44 10.18 13.22
C VAL A 78 10.79 11.44 14.00
N VAL A 79 10.79 12.58 13.32
CA VAL A 79 11.15 13.87 13.90
C VAL A 79 9.89 14.61 14.33
N THR A 80 9.92 15.28 15.48
CA THR A 80 8.82 16.16 15.92
C THR A 80 9.37 17.57 16.07
N PRO A 81 9.08 18.49 15.13
CA PRO A 81 9.40 19.89 15.30
C PRO A 81 8.77 20.42 16.59
N VAL A 82 9.41 21.38 17.25
CA VAL A 82 8.90 21.96 18.50
C VAL A 82 7.48 22.51 18.29
N GLY A 83 6.50 21.95 18.99
CA GLY A 83 5.07 22.31 18.86
C GLY A 83 4.41 21.91 17.53
N GLY A 84 5.11 21.13 16.70
CA GLY A 84 4.68 20.67 15.38
C GLY A 84 4.05 19.29 15.38
N ARG A 85 3.60 18.87 14.19
CA ARG A 85 3.14 17.51 13.93
C ARG A 85 4.37 16.61 13.71
N PRO A 86 4.32 15.32 14.07
CA PRO A 86 5.42 14.42 13.77
C PRO A 86 5.55 14.24 12.25
N ASP A 87 6.80 14.20 11.78
CA ASP A 87 7.18 13.95 10.40
C ASP A 87 8.09 12.72 10.32
N TRP A 88 7.96 11.94 9.26
CA TRP A 88 8.93 10.92 8.90
C TRP A 88 10.10 11.53 8.14
N ARG A 89 11.31 11.06 8.47
CA ARG A 89 12.48 11.23 7.62
C ARG A 89 12.68 9.95 6.81
N LEU A 90 12.51 10.07 5.50
CA LEU A 90 12.45 8.96 4.56
C LEU A 90 13.68 8.97 3.66
N ILE A 91 14.37 7.84 3.55
CA ILE A 91 15.54 7.69 2.68
C ILE A 91 15.12 6.90 1.44
N PRO A 92 15.33 7.41 0.23
CA PRO A 92 14.97 6.68 -0.97
C PRO A 92 15.89 5.46 -1.14
N VAL A 93 15.30 4.32 -1.52
CA VAL A 93 16.05 3.06 -1.70
C VAL A 93 16.18 2.63 -3.16
N ALA A 94 15.39 3.24 -4.05
CA ALA A 94 15.38 3.00 -5.48
C ALA A 94 15.12 4.33 -6.21
N PRO A 95 15.42 4.45 -7.51
CA PRO A 95 14.96 5.57 -8.33
C PRO A 95 13.43 5.70 -8.36
N ALA A 96 12.93 6.85 -8.80
CA ALA A 96 11.49 7.01 -9.04
C ALA A 96 11.09 6.40 -10.38
N ASP A 97 9.95 5.72 -10.40
CA ASP A 97 9.37 5.09 -11.58
C ASP A 97 8.03 5.72 -11.98
N GLU A 98 7.60 5.47 -13.21
CA GLU A 98 6.23 5.82 -13.60
C GLU A 98 5.26 4.90 -12.87
N GLY A 99 4.36 5.50 -12.11
CA GLY A 99 3.35 4.80 -11.34
C GLY A 99 1.97 4.88 -11.98
N THR A 100 1.03 4.14 -11.43
CA THR A 100 -0.39 4.25 -11.79
C THR A 100 -1.11 5.19 -10.82
N ARG A 101 -2.29 5.72 -11.21
CA ARG A 101 -3.14 6.52 -10.30
C ARG A 101 -3.65 5.74 -9.09
N ARG A 102 -3.53 4.41 -9.10
CA ARG A 102 -3.97 3.57 -8.00
C ARG A 102 -2.74 3.23 -7.17
N ALA A 103 -2.76 3.64 -5.91
CA ALA A 103 -1.69 3.34 -4.97
C ALA A 103 -1.57 1.83 -4.68
N VAL A 104 -2.63 1.05 -4.95
CA VAL A 104 -2.65 -0.40 -4.69
C VAL A 104 -3.29 -1.12 -5.88
N PRO A 105 -2.71 -2.25 -6.33
CA PRO A 105 -3.35 -3.19 -7.24
C PRO A 105 -4.78 -3.55 -6.83
N ARG A 106 -5.63 -3.84 -7.82
CA ARG A 106 -6.96 -4.43 -7.61
C ARG A 106 -7.01 -5.78 -8.31
N HIS A 107 -7.54 -6.77 -7.62
CA HIS A 107 -7.74 -8.11 -8.17
C HIS A 107 -9.22 -8.33 -8.42
N THR A 108 -9.55 -8.79 -9.63
CA THR A 108 -10.91 -9.25 -9.93
C THR A 108 -11.08 -10.63 -9.32
N VAL A 109 -11.90 -10.71 -8.27
CA VAL A 109 -12.17 -11.94 -7.54
C VAL A 109 -13.61 -11.94 -7.08
N ALA A 110 -14.30 -13.06 -7.25
CA ALA A 110 -15.66 -13.28 -6.78
C ALA A 110 -15.63 -14.07 -5.47
N LEU A 111 -15.72 -13.36 -4.35
CA LEU A 111 -15.88 -13.93 -3.01
C LEU A 111 -17.30 -13.69 -2.53
N PRO A 112 -17.96 -14.69 -1.92
CA PRO A 112 -19.22 -14.45 -1.22
C PRO A 112 -19.05 -13.36 -0.18
N ALA A 113 -19.96 -12.39 -0.21
CA ALA A 113 -19.87 -11.16 0.57
C ALA A 113 -21.22 -10.79 1.20
N VAL A 114 -21.15 -10.29 2.43
CA VAL A 114 -22.27 -9.68 3.13
C VAL A 114 -21.85 -8.28 3.59
N LEU A 115 -22.55 -7.26 3.13
CA LEU A 115 -22.40 -5.89 3.61
C LEU A 115 -23.53 -5.57 4.59
N VAL A 116 -23.15 -5.14 5.78
CA VAL A 116 -24.07 -4.66 6.81
C VAL A 116 -23.80 -3.18 7.02
N VAL A 117 -24.78 -2.33 6.72
CA VAL A 117 -24.71 -0.87 6.88
C VAL A 117 -26.02 -0.44 7.51
N ASP A 118 -25.95 0.21 8.67
CA ASP A 118 -27.11 0.47 9.53
C ASP A 118 -27.94 -0.82 9.75
N ASP A 119 -29.25 -0.77 9.49
CA ASP A 119 -30.15 -1.92 9.56
C ASP A 119 -30.27 -2.70 8.22
N VAL A 120 -29.49 -2.31 7.21
CA VAL A 120 -29.53 -2.93 5.87
C VAL A 120 -28.47 -4.01 5.77
N ARG A 121 -28.90 -5.21 5.36
CA ARG A 121 -28.03 -6.34 5.04
C ARG A 121 -28.14 -6.71 3.57
N LEU A 122 -27.03 -6.61 2.85
CA LEU A 122 -26.91 -6.98 1.45
C LEU A 122 -26.02 -8.22 1.32
N ALA A 123 -26.50 -9.26 0.63
CA ALA A 123 -25.75 -10.49 0.38
C ALA A 123 -25.53 -10.68 -1.13
N GLY A 124 -24.29 -10.96 -1.52
CA GLY A 124 -23.85 -11.01 -2.90
C GLY A 124 -22.38 -11.38 -2.99
N GLU A 125 -21.64 -10.74 -3.89
CA GLU A 125 -20.25 -11.12 -4.18
C GLU A 125 -19.34 -9.90 -4.38
N THR A 126 -18.04 -10.09 -4.17
CA THR A 126 -17.03 -9.11 -4.61
C THR A 126 -16.89 -9.16 -6.13
N VAL A 127 -16.63 -8.00 -6.74
CA VAL A 127 -16.30 -7.86 -8.17
C VAL A 127 -14.80 -7.63 -8.33
N ASP A 128 -14.28 -6.67 -7.57
CA ASP A 128 -12.86 -6.41 -7.45
C ASP A 128 -12.52 -6.01 -6.02
N ILE A 129 -11.31 -6.37 -5.59
CA ILE A 129 -10.81 -6.11 -4.25
C ILE A 129 -9.41 -5.50 -4.28
N SER A 130 -9.15 -4.57 -3.38
CA SER A 130 -7.81 -4.21 -2.96
C SER A 130 -7.75 -4.02 -1.45
N VAL A 131 -6.54 -3.89 -0.92
CA VAL A 131 -6.30 -3.58 0.50
C VAL A 131 -6.95 -2.25 0.94
N ALA A 132 -7.31 -1.40 -0.02
CA ALA A 132 -7.94 -0.11 0.18
C ALA A 132 -9.46 -0.24 0.25
N GLY A 133 -10.07 -1.03 -0.63
CA GLY A 133 -11.51 -1.01 -0.85
C GLY A 133 -11.98 -2.14 -1.74
N VAL A 134 -13.30 -2.32 -1.77
CA VAL A 134 -13.96 -3.44 -2.42
C VAL A 134 -15.10 -2.91 -3.28
N ARG A 135 -15.25 -3.47 -4.47
CA ARG A 135 -16.46 -3.32 -5.29
C ARG A 135 -17.30 -4.57 -5.12
N LEU A 136 -18.58 -4.39 -4.83
CA LEU A 136 -19.56 -5.42 -4.51
C LEU A 136 -20.68 -5.39 -5.54
N SER A 137 -21.17 -6.58 -5.86
CA SER A 137 -22.35 -6.80 -6.71
C SER A 137 -23.38 -7.56 -5.90
N PHE A 138 -24.59 -7.02 -5.82
CA PHE A 138 -25.72 -7.68 -5.17
C PHE A 138 -26.84 -7.92 -6.17
N PRO A 139 -27.57 -9.04 -6.06
CA PRO A 139 -28.73 -9.30 -6.92
C PRO A 139 -29.75 -8.16 -6.87
N PRO A 140 -30.53 -7.96 -7.94
CA PRO A 140 -31.65 -7.03 -7.94
C PRO A 140 -32.59 -7.30 -6.75
N ALA A 141 -33.09 -6.23 -6.14
CA ALA A 141 -34.13 -6.29 -5.11
C ALA A 141 -34.98 -5.03 -5.19
N ASP A 142 -36.16 -5.06 -4.57
CA ASP A 142 -36.98 -3.88 -4.43
C ASP A 142 -36.26 -2.86 -3.53
N ILE A 143 -35.93 -1.70 -4.09
CA ILE A 143 -35.21 -0.62 -3.39
C ILE A 143 -36.07 -0.04 -2.26
N ALA A 144 -37.39 -0.12 -2.36
CA ALA A 144 -38.28 0.38 -1.31
C ALA A 144 -38.16 -0.45 -0.01
N THR A 145 -37.83 -1.73 -0.13
CA THR A 145 -37.67 -2.65 1.00
C THR A 145 -36.20 -2.89 1.36
N HIS A 146 -35.29 -2.74 0.39
CA HIS A 146 -33.85 -2.89 0.56
C HIS A 146 -33.11 -1.74 -0.11
N PRO A 147 -33.12 -0.54 0.51
CA PRO A 147 -32.47 0.64 -0.07
C PRO A 147 -30.97 0.41 -0.24
N LEU A 148 -30.40 1.09 -1.23
CA LEU A 148 -28.95 1.17 -1.38
C LEU A 148 -28.37 2.04 -0.26
N PRO A 149 -27.25 1.64 0.36
CA PRO A 149 -26.65 2.43 1.42
C PRO A 149 -26.08 3.74 0.86
N GLU A 150 -26.16 4.81 1.65
CA GLU A 150 -25.70 6.13 1.24
C GLU A 150 -24.16 6.23 1.25
N PRO A 151 -23.55 7.00 0.32
CA PRO A 151 -22.13 7.33 0.41
C PRO A 151 -21.80 8.07 1.71
N GLY A 152 -20.75 7.62 2.40
CA GLY A 152 -20.31 8.15 3.69
C GLY A 152 -20.74 7.29 4.88
N THR A 153 -21.71 6.40 4.73
CA THR A 153 -22.17 5.55 5.82
C THR A 153 -21.15 4.48 6.18
N GLU A 154 -20.95 4.26 7.47
CA GLU A 154 -20.06 3.24 8.01
C GLU A 154 -20.79 1.90 8.14
N GLY A 155 -20.03 0.80 8.08
CA GLY A 155 -20.59 -0.54 8.23
C GLY A 155 -19.54 -1.62 8.36
N GLU A 156 -19.96 -2.87 8.19
CA GLU A 156 -19.12 -4.05 8.20
C GLU A 156 -19.28 -4.83 6.89
N LEU A 157 -18.16 -5.15 6.24
CA LEU A 157 -18.10 -6.09 5.14
C LEU A 157 -17.58 -7.43 5.67
N ALA A 158 -18.37 -8.47 5.55
CA ALA A 158 -17.94 -9.85 5.77
C ALA A 158 -17.71 -10.53 4.42
N VAL A 159 -16.54 -11.14 4.24
CA VAL A 159 -16.19 -11.98 3.08
C VAL A 159 -15.70 -13.35 3.53
N LEU A 160 -15.83 -14.37 2.67
CA LEU A 160 -15.22 -15.68 2.91
C LEU A 160 -13.84 -15.74 2.27
N VAL A 161 -12.80 -15.77 3.09
CA VAL A 161 -11.40 -15.91 2.67
C VAL A 161 -10.92 -17.30 3.06
N ALA A 162 -10.57 -18.13 2.09
CA ALA A 162 -10.16 -19.53 2.31
C ALA A 162 -11.15 -20.34 3.18
N GLY A 163 -12.45 -20.06 3.06
CA GLY A 163 -13.52 -20.71 3.83
C GLY A 163 -13.77 -20.10 5.22
N GLU A 164 -12.96 -19.13 5.66
CA GLU A 164 -13.15 -18.43 6.93
C GLU A 164 -13.86 -17.09 6.74
N ARG A 165 -14.84 -16.81 7.61
CA ARG A 165 -15.49 -15.49 7.66
C ARG A 165 -14.48 -14.46 8.14
N THR A 166 -14.24 -13.45 7.31
CA THR A 166 -13.39 -12.30 7.60
C THR A 166 -14.25 -11.04 7.57
N ALA A 167 -14.40 -10.39 8.72
CA ALA A 167 -15.25 -9.22 8.88
C ALA A 167 -14.38 -7.97 9.05
N VAL A 168 -14.60 -6.97 8.21
CA VAL A 168 -13.80 -5.75 8.20
C VAL A 168 -14.69 -4.51 8.22
N PRO A 169 -14.36 -3.49 9.03
CA PRO A 169 -15.09 -2.24 9.02
C PRO A 169 -14.88 -1.52 7.68
N VAL A 170 -15.92 -0.85 7.21
CA VAL A 170 -15.93 -0.15 5.93
C VAL A 170 -16.67 1.17 5.96
N THR A 171 -16.43 2.01 4.96
CA THR A 171 -17.26 3.18 4.65
C THR A 171 -17.73 3.07 3.20
N VAL A 172 -19.01 3.30 2.96
CA VAL A 172 -19.60 3.32 1.63
C VAL A 172 -19.10 4.55 0.87
N VAL A 173 -18.66 4.35 -0.36
CA VAL A 173 -18.08 5.41 -1.22
C VAL A 173 -19.03 5.76 -2.34
N ARG A 174 -19.73 4.74 -2.84
CA ARG A 174 -20.66 4.87 -3.95
C ARG A 174 -21.61 3.69 -3.91
N SER A 175 -22.86 3.96 -4.23
CA SER A 175 -23.87 2.94 -4.50
C SER A 175 -24.61 3.30 -5.78
N GLY A 176 -25.11 2.31 -6.50
CA GLY A 176 -25.91 2.54 -7.70
C GLY A 176 -26.55 1.27 -8.24
N LEU A 177 -27.40 1.45 -9.24
CA LEU A 177 -27.97 0.37 -10.02
C LEU A 177 -27.33 0.30 -11.40
N LEU A 178 -27.06 -0.92 -11.83
CA LEU A 178 -26.73 -1.24 -13.21
C LEU A 178 -28.03 -1.37 -14.04
N PRO A 179 -27.95 -1.34 -15.38
CA PRO A 179 -29.14 -1.39 -16.25
C PRO A 179 -30.01 -2.65 -16.08
N ASP A 180 -29.42 -3.75 -15.62
CA ASP A 180 -30.08 -5.03 -15.33
C ASP A 180 -30.72 -5.07 -13.93
N GLY A 181 -30.66 -3.97 -13.17
CA GLY A 181 -31.13 -3.89 -11.79
C GLY A 181 -30.13 -4.41 -10.75
N THR A 182 -28.95 -4.87 -11.18
CA THR A 182 -27.90 -5.29 -10.25
C THR A 182 -27.44 -4.09 -9.40
N ARG A 183 -27.28 -4.33 -8.10
CA ARG A 183 -26.86 -3.32 -7.12
C ARG A 183 -25.34 -3.28 -7.03
N ASP A 184 -24.72 -2.20 -7.50
CA ASP A 184 -23.27 -1.95 -7.44
C ASP A 184 -22.96 -1.09 -6.22
N VAL A 185 -22.17 -1.61 -5.28
CA VAL A 185 -21.73 -0.85 -4.10
C VAL A 185 -20.21 -0.87 -4.01
N ARG A 186 -19.61 0.28 -3.70
CA ARG A 186 -18.18 0.43 -3.50
C ARG A 186 -17.94 0.89 -2.09
N VAL A 187 -17.05 0.19 -1.41
CA VAL A 187 -16.67 0.47 -0.03
C VAL A 187 -15.17 0.68 0.08
N TYR A 188 -14.75 1.56 0.98
CA TYR A 188 -13.37 1.63 1.46
C TYR A 188 -13.27 0.82 2.75
N LEU A 189 -12.20 0.05 2.89
CA LEU A 189 -11.86 -0.65 4.12
C LEU A 189 -11.33 0.36 5.14
N THR A 190 -11.91 0.39 6.33
CA THR A 190 -11.53 1.27 7.43
C THR A 190 -10.96 0.45 8.59
N GLY A 191 -10.94 1.00 9.80
CA GLY A 191 -10.42 0.34 10.99
C GLY A 191 -8.90 0.19 11.02
N ASP A 192 -8.43 -0.31 12.16
CA ASP A 192 -7.02 -0.63 12.39
C ASP A 192 -6.68 -2.01 11.78
N LEU A 193 -5.39 -2.33 11.65
CA LEU A 193 -4.91 -3.58 11.05
C LEU A 193 -4.97 -4.76 12.05
N ASP A 194 -6.19 -5.13 12.43
CA ASP A 194 -6.51 -6.29 13.26
C ASP A 194 -6.35 -7.63 12.51
N THR A 195 -6.68 -8.74 13.17
CA THR A 195 -6.53 -10.10 12.61
C THR A 195 -7.28 -10.27 11.28
N ASP A 196 -8.52 -9.78 11.18
CA ASP A 196 -9.35 -9.95 9.99
C ASP A 196 -8.87 -9.03 8.85
N ARG A 197 -8.49 -7.78 9.17
CA ARG A 197 -7.86 -6.87 8.20
C ARG A 197 -6.53 -7.41 7.67
N ARG A 198 -5.71 -8.04 8.53
CA ARG A 198 -4.46 -8.72 8.10
C ARG A 198 -4.76 -9.89 7.20
N ARG A 199 -5.70 -10.78 7.57
CA ARG A 199 -6.07 -11.94 6.75
C ARG A 199 -6.52 -11.51 5.36
N LEU A 200 -7.40 -10.50 5.29
CA LEU A 200 -7.89 -9.99 4.01
C LEU A 200 -6.75 -9.37 3.18
N ARG A 201 -5.89 -8.56 3.81
CA ARG A 201 -4.73 -7.96 3.14
C ARG A 201 -3.80 -9.04 2.58
N ASP A 202 -3.43 -10.02 3.40
CA ASP A 202 -2.45 -11.04 3.02
C ASP A 202 -3.01 -11.91 1.88
N PHE A 203 -4.30 -12.21 1.89
CA PHE A 203 -4.99 -12.84 0.75
C PHE A 203 -4.86 -12.00 -0.54
N ILE A 204 -5.08 -10.69 -0.46
CA ILE A 204 -5.01 -9.78 -1.61
C ILE A 204 -3.58 -9.71 -2.15
N LEU A 205 -2.59 -9.59 -1.26
CA LEU A 205 -1.18 -9.50 -1.65
C LEU A 205 -0.67 -10.82 -2.24
N ALA A 206 -1.14 -11.97 -1.73
CA ALA A 206 -0.81 -13.28 -2.30
C ALA A 206 -1.46 -13.52 -3.68
N ALA A 207 -2.55 -12.80 -3.99
CA ALA A 207 -3.21 -12.85 -5.30
C ALA A 207 -2.53 -11.95 -6.36
N ALA A 208 -1.47 -11.21 -6.00
CA ALA A 208 -0.68 -10.47 -6.96
C ALA A 208 0.12 -11.43 -7.85
N PRO A 209 0.08 -11.28 -9.19
CA PRO A 209 0.98 -12.03 -10.07
C PRO A 209 2.43 -11.73 -9.68
N GLU A 210 3.31 -12.73 -9.77
CA GLU A 210 4.74 -12.64 -9.36
C GLU A 210 5.48 -11.45 -10.00
N ASP A 211 4.99 -10.90 -11.11
CA ASP A 211 5.57 -9.78 -11.85
C ASP A 211 5.27 -8.38 -11.25
N ASP A 212 4.36 -8.24 -10.28
CA ASP A 212 3.95 -6.95 -9.67
C ASP A 212 4.51 -6.74 -8.24
N VAL A 213 5.32 -7.68 -7.75
CA VAL A 213 6.11 -7.50 -6.52
C VAL A 213 7.42 -6.82 -6.91
N PRO A 214 7.76 -5.62 -6.40
CA PRO A 214 9.10 -5.08 -6.64
C PRO A 214 10.10 -6.10 -6.12
N ALA A 215 10.88 -6.67 -7.05
CA ALA A 215 11.92 -7.62 -6.72
C ALA A 215 12.72 -7.04 -5.55
N GLY A 216 12.65 -7.73 -4.40
CA GLY A 216 13.58 -7.45 -3.31
C GLY A 216 15.00 -7.45 -3.86
N PRO A 217 15.94 -6.72 -3.24
CA PRO A 217 17.30 -6.66 -3.73
C PRO A 217 17.80 -8.09 -3.97
N GLN A 218 18.12 -8.40 -5.23
CA GLN A 218 18.73 -9.67 -5.54
C GLN A 218 20.01 -9.76 -4.70
N PRO A 219 20.29 -10.91 -4.04
CA PRO A 219 21.57 -11.10 -3.40
C PRO A 219 22.64 -10.82 -4.45
N GLY A 220 23.48 -9.82 -4.16
CA GLY A 220 24.57 -9.43 -5.05
C GLY A 220 25.45 -10.65 -5.34
N PRO A 221 26.16 -10.67 -6.49
CA PRO A 221 27.04 -11.77 -6.83
C PRO A 221 28.01 -12.03 -5.68
N GLU A 222 28.14 -13.31 -5.30
CA GLU A 222 29.10 -13.75 -4.28
C GLU A 222 30.46 -13.09 -4.53
N PRO A 223 31.10 -12.52 -3.50
CA PRO A 223 32.43 -11.96 -3.63
C PRO A 223 33.37 -13.06 -4.14
N LYS A 224 34.03 -12.79 -5.25
CA LYS A 224 35.07 -13.68 -5.79
C LYS A 224 36.08 -14.00 -4.67
N PRO A 225 36.48 -15.26 -4.50
CA PRO A 225 37.49 -15.62 -3.52
C PRO A 225 38.77 -14.82 -3.79
N GLU A 226 39.25 -14.18 -2.73
CA GLU A 226 40.48 -13.41 -2.69
C GLU A 226 41.65 -14.33 -3.09
N PRO A 227 42.55 -13.90 -3.99
CA PRO A 227 43.65 -14.76 -4.42
C PRO A 227 44.61 -15.03 -3.25
N GLU A 228 44.90 -16.30 -2.99
CA GLU A 228 45.86 -16.72 -1.98
C GLU A 228 47.23 -16.06 -2.20
N PRO A 229 47.92 -15.62 -1.14
CA PRO A 229 49.25 -15.05 -1.26
C PRO A 229 50.23 -16.12 -1.77
N ALA A 230 50.97 -15.75 -2.81
CA ALA A 230 52.00 -16.59 -3.42
C ALA A 230 53.02 -17.07 -2.38
N GLN A 231 53.13 -18.38 -2.20
CA GLN A 231 54.19 -19.00 -1.42
C GLN A 231 55.53 -18.74 -2.13
N SER A 232 56.42 -18.05 -1.42
CA SER A 232 57.80 -17.83 -1.87
C SER A 232 58.56 -19.14 -1.76
N ASN A 233 59.03 -19.67 -2.88
CA ASN A 233 59.97 -20.79 -2.90
C ASN A 233 61.34 -20.30 -2.41
N GLU A 234 61.79 -20.79 -1.26
CA GLU A 234 63.21 -20.78 -0.89
C GLU A 234 63.96 -21.83 -1.72
N GLU A 235 64.98 -21.40 -2.47
CA GLU A 235 65.96 -22.28 -3.11
C GLU A 235 66.93 -22.86 -2.08
N PRO A 236 67.27 -24.16 -2.15
CA PRO A 236 68.33 -24.72 -1.33
C PRO A 236 69.70 -24.44 -1.95
N VAL A 237 70.55 -23.73 -1.21
CA VAL A 237 71.97 -23.56 -1.50
C VAL A 237 72.67 -24.92 -1.38
N SER A 238 73.16 -25.44 -2.50
CA SER A 238 74.05 -26.61 -2.52
C SER A 238 75.46 -26.21 -2.09
N ALA A 239 76.00 -26.95 -1.12
CA ALA A 239 77.40 -26.88 -0.71
C ALA A 239 78.30 -27.67 -1.67
N SER A 240 79.48 -27.12 -1.94
CA SER A 240 80.68 -27.84 -2.41
C SER A 240 81.90 -27.19 -1.78
#